data_AF-A0A851KMV7-F1
#
_entry.id   AF-A0A851KMV7-F1
#
_cell.length_a   1.000
_cell.length_b   1.000
_cell.length_c   1.000
_cell.angle_alpha   90.00
_cell.angle_beta   90.00
_cell.angle_gamma   90.00
#
_symmetry.space_group_name_H-M   'P 1'
#
loop_
_entity.id
_entity.type
_entity.pdbx_description
1 polymer ?
#
loop_
_entity_poly.entity_id
_entity_poly.type
_entity_poly.pdbx_seq_one_letter_code
_entity_poly.pdbx_strand_id
1 'polypeptide(L)'
;MGALQPGLPAPTMIPQGWTIVVIDLKDCFFTIPLHPDDTQLFAFTRARNSHETFHQNVRAMHQQFQIPLNDAQGIVRACLQCSHYGPGLG
;
A
#
# COMPACT_ATOMS: atom_id res chain seq x y z
N MET A 1 -7.42 26.84 17.56
CA MET A 1 -7.08 25.56 18.23
C MET A 1 -8.21 24.59 17.93
N GLY A 2 -7.92 23.48 17.26
CA GLY A 2 -8.94 22.51 16.82
C GLY A 2 -9.50 21.67 17.98
N ALA A 3 -10.66 21.05 17.79
CA ALA A 3 -11.26 20.17 18.79
C ALA A 3 -10.41 18.90 19.00
N LEU A 4 -10.24 18.50 20.25
CA LEU A 4 -9.61 17.23 20.61
C LEU A 4 -10.57 16.08 20.25
N GLN A 5 -10.06 15.03 19.60
CA GLN A 5 -10.84 13.82 19.34
C GLN A 5 -11.20 13.13 20.67
N PRO A 6 -12.49 12.90 20.98
CA PRO A 6 -12.89 12.14 22.15
C PRO A 6 -12.32 10.73 22.11
N GLY A 7 -11.67 10.28 23.18
CA GLY A 7 -11.16 8.90 23.32
C GLY A 7 -9.65 8.73 23.14
N LEU A 8 -8.92 9.77 22.73
CA LEU A 8 -7.46 9.76 22.75
C LEU A 8 -6.94 10.45 24.02
N PRO A 9 -5.87 9.94 24.67
CA PRO A 9 -5.23 10.65 25.78
C PRO A 9 -4.72 12.01 25.28
N ALA A 10 -4.87 13.04 26.10
CA ALA A 10 -4.37 14.36 25.74
C ALA A 10 -2.85 14.28 25.47
N PRO A 11 -2.29 15.03 24.49
CA PRO A 11 -0.86 15.01 24.21
C PRO A 11 0.01 15.35 25.43
N THR A 12 -0.56 16.08 26.39
CA THR A 12 0.05 16.40 27.69
C THR A 12 0.17 15.21 28.65
N MET A 13 -0.47 14.08 28.36
CA MET A 13 -0.35 12.83 29.13
C MET A 13 0.86 11.98 28.73
N ILE A 14 1.60 12.35 27.68
CA ILE A 14 2.85 11.67 27.33
C ILE A 14 3.92 12.05 28.37
N PRO A 15 4.52 11.09 29.10
CA PRO A 15 5.52 11.41 30.10
C PRO A 15 6.75 12.10 29.49
N GLN A 16 7.30 13.08 30.20
CA GLN A 16 8.52 13.76 29.78
C GLN A 16 9.70 12.77 29.74
N GLY A 17 10.54 12.88 28.71
CA GLY A 17 11.73 12.03 28.52
C GLY A 17 11.49 10.73 27.74
N TRP A 18 10.26 10.46 27.30
CA TRP A 18 9.97 9.33 26.41
C TRP A 18 10.30 9.68 24.96
N THR A 19 10.89 8.75 24.23
CA THR A 19 11.10 8.88 22.79
C THR A 19 9.76 8.80 22.07
N ILE A 20 9.36 9.89 21.43
CA ILE A 20 8.15 9.94 20.61
C ILE A 20 8.54 9.56 19.17
N VAL A 21 7.91 8.51 18.66
CA VAL A 21 8.00 8.15 17.24
C VAL A 21 6.69 8.56 16.57
N VAL A 22 6.76 9.57 15.70
CA VAL A 22 5.62 9.96 14.86
C VAL A 22 5.69 9.13 13.59
N ILE A 23 4.82 8.13 13.48
CA ILE A 23 4.72 7.32 12.28
C ILE A 23 3.53 7.82 11.47
N ASP A 24 3.76 8.31 10.25
CA ASP A 24 2.67 8.61 9.33
C ASP A 24 1.94 7.30 9.01
N LEU A 25 0.63 7.26 9.22
CA LEU A 25 -0.15 6.05 9.00
C LEU A 25 -0.05 5.55 7.55
N LYS A 26 0.16 6.45 6.57
CA LYS A 26 0.40 6.10 5.16
C LYS A 26 1.75 5.42 4.97
N ASP A 27 2.79 5.87 5.68
CA ASP A 27 4.11 5.23 5.63
C ASP A 27 4.14 3.93 6.47
N CYS A 28 3.35 3.87 7.54
CA CYS A 28 3.27 2.71 8.43
C CYS A 28 2.45 1.56 7.86
N PHE A 29 1.36 1.85 7.12
CA PHE A 29 0.47 0.80 6.58
C PHE A 29 1.17 -0.16 5.63
N PHE A 30 2.31 0.24 5.06
CA PHE A 30 3.09 -0.56 4.11
C PHE A 30 4.38 -1.14 4.69
N THR A 31 4.77 -0.72 5.90
CA THR A 31 6.04 -1.15 6.53
C THR A 31 5.82 -2.24 7.59
N ILE A 32 4.58 -2.49 8.01
CA ILE A 32 4.28 -3.65 8.87
C ILE A 32 4.31 -4.90 7.99
N PRO A 33 5.22 -5.86 8.24
CA PRO A 33 5.27 -7.10 7.47
C PRO A 33 3.97 -7.86 7.68
N LEU A 34 3.26 -8.10 6.60
CA LEU A 34 2.04 -8.91 6.61
C LEU A 34 2.38 -10.34 6.99
N HIS A 35 1.55 -10.99 7.82
CA HIS A 35 1.73 -12.39 8.14
C HIS A 35 1.65 -13.23 6.84
N PRO A 36 2.51 -14.25 6.65
CA PRO A 36 2.54 -15.06 5.42
C PRO A 36 1.17 -15.63 5.03
N ASP A 37 0.37 -16.04 6.00
CA ASP A 37 -0.96 -16.62 5.77
C ASP A 37 -1.98 -15.60 5.25
N ASP A 38 -1.80 -14.31 5.57
CA ASP A 38 -2.70 -13.24 5.14
C ASP A 38 -2.30 -12.68 3.77
N THR A 39 -1.15 -13.09 3.22
CA THR A 39 -0.60 -12.53 1.97
C THR A 39 -1.56 -12.62 0.80
N GLN A 40 -2.30 -13.72 0.69
CA GLN A 40 -3.30 -13.94 -0.36
C GLN A 40 -4.52 -13.01 -0.22
N LEU A 41 -4.96 -12.73 1.02
CA LEU A 41 -6.11 -11.86 1.28
C LEU A 41 -5.85 -10.42 0.82
N PHE A 42 -4.59 -9.98 0.88
CA PHE A 42 -4.18 -8.63 0.50
C PHE A 42 -3.39 -8.57 -0.81
N ALA A 43 -3.27 -9.69 -1.54
CA ALA A 43 -2.45 -9.79 -2.75
C ALA A 43 -2.84 -8.74 -3.81
N PHE A 44 -4.13 -8.52 -4.03
CA PHE A 44 -4.64 -7.52 -4.98
C PHE A 44 -4.24 -6.09 -4.57
N THR A 45 -4.45 -5.71 -3.31
CA THR A 45 -4.11 -4.37 -2.80
C THR A 45 -2.61 -4.13 -2.86
N ARG A 46 -1.80 -5.12 -2.47
CA ARG A 46 -0.34 -5.05 -2.56
C ARG A 46 0.15 -4.91 -4.00
N ALA A 47 -0.42 -5.67 -4.93
CA ALA A 47 -0.12 -5.56 -6.35
C ALA A 47 -0.45 -4.17 -6.91
N ARG A 48 -1.62 -3.62 -6.57
CA ARG A 48 -2.03 -2.28 -6.99
C ARG A 48 -1.06 -1.20 -6.49
N ASN A 49 -0.75 -1.20 -5.19
CA ASN A 49 0.13 -0.20 -4.60
C ASN A 49 1.56 -0.33 -5.16
N SER A 50 2.04 -1.55 -5.39
CA SER A 50 3.35 -1.78 -5.97
C SER A 50 3.42 -1.35 -7.45
N HIS A 51 2.31 -1.45 -8.20
CA HIS A 51 2.23 -0.88 -9.55
C HIS A 51 2.15 0.66 -9.55
N GLU A 52 1.49 1.26 -8.56
CA GLU A 52 1.46 2.72 -8.38
C GLU A 52 2.86 3.30 -8.16
N THR A 53 3.73 2.58 -7.43
CA THR A 53 5.11 3.04 -7.18
C THR A 53 6.09 2.69 -8.31
N PHE A 54 5.99 1.49 -8.88
CA PHE A 54 7.04 0.95 -9.77
C PHE A 54 6.59 0.73 -11.21
N HIS A 55 5.32 0.92 -11.55
CA HIS A 55 4.76 0.72 -12.89
C HIS A 55 5.15 -0.61 -13.57
N GLN A 56 5.29 -1.66 -12.76
CA GLN A 56 5.63 -3.01 -13.19
C GLN A 56 4.61 -3.60 -14.17
N ASN A 57 5.05 -4.48 -15.07
CA ASN A 57 4.17 -5.09 -16.07
C ASN A 57 3.27 -6.19 -15.50
N VAL A 58 2.30 -6.63 -16.30
CA VAL A 58 1.30 -7.66 -15.94
C VAL A 58 1.95 -8.98 -15.52
N ARG A 59 3.02 -9.41 -16.20
CA ARG A 59 3.68 -10.69 -15.92
C ARG A 59 4.41 -10.66 -14.58
N ALA A 60 5.12 -9.57 -14.30
CA ALA A 60 5.79 -9.35 -13.02
C ALA A 60 4.77 -9.34 -11.87
N MET A 61 3.64 -8.66 -12.03
CA MET A 61 2.57 -8.67 -11.03
C MET A 61 1.95 -10.05 -10.81
N HIS A 62 1.70 -10.82 -11.87
CA HIS A 62 1.19 -12.17 -11.73
C HIS A 62 2.16 -13.08 -10.95
N GLN A 63 3.45 -12.99 -11.26
CA GLN A 63 4.49 -13.80 -10.62
C GLN A 63 4.74 -13.40 -9.16
N GLN A 64 4.81 -12.11 -8.87
CA GLN A 64 5.11 -11.59 -7.52
C GLN A 64 3.87 -11.62 -6.60
N PHE A 65 2.72 -11.28 -7.19
CA PHE A 65 1.36 -11.22 -6.64
C PHE A 65 0.69 -12.56 -6.37
N GLN A 66 0.93 -13.52 -7.25
CA GLN A 66 0.05 -14.68 -7.46
C GLN A 66 -1.43 -14.30 -7.73
N ILE A 67 -1.68 -13.05 -8.15
CA ILE A 67 -3.01 -12.60 -8.58
C ILE A 67 -3.31 -13.10 -10.00
N PRO A 68 -4.57 -13.38 -10.36
CA PRO A 68 -4.94 -13.75 -11.73
C PRO A 68 -4.43 -12.74 -12.77
N LEU A 69 -4.08 -13.23 -13.97
CA LEU A 69 -3.61 -12.37 -15.07
C LEU A 69 -4.63 -11.28 -15.44
N ASN A 70 -5.92 -11.58 -15.38
CA ASN A 70 -6.98 -10.61 -15.65
C ASN A 70 -6.99 -9.47 -14.61
N ASP A 71 -6.74 -9.79 -13.34
CA ASP A 71 -6.68 -8.80 -12.27
C ASP A 71 -5.43 -7.92 -12.41
N ALA A 72 -4.28 -8.53 -12.73
CA ALA A 72 -3.05 -7.79 -13.05
C ALA A 72 -3.23 -6.86 -14.26
N GLN A 73 -3.94 -7.30 -15.32
CA GLN A 73 -4.31 -6.44 -16.44
C GLN A 73 -5.24 -5.31 -16.01
N GLY A 74 -6.21 -5.58 -15.14
CA GLY A 74 -7.10 -4.57 -14.57
C GLY A 74 -6.33 -3.47 -13.86
N ILE A 75 -5.31 -3.82 -13.08
CA ILE A 75 -4.43 -2.86 -12.38
C ILE A 75 -3.67 -1.98 -13.38
N VAL A 76 -3.02 -2.57 -14.39
CA VAL A 76 -2.26 -1.79 -15.40
C VAL A 76 -3.18 -0.87 -16.21
N ARG A 77 -4.37 -1.37 -16.59
CA ARG A 77 -5.37 -0.58 -17.33
C ARG A 77 -5.93 0.59 -16.53
N ALA A 78 -6.02 0.45 -15.21
CA ALA A 78 -6.47 1.52 -14.32
C ALA A 78 -5.39 2.59 -14.06
N CYS A 79 -4.11 2.29 -14.35
CA CYS A 79 -3.02 3.24 -14.15
C CYS A 79 -3.03 4.32 -15.24
N LEU A 80 -3.19 5.59 -14.85
CA LEU A 80 -3.23 6.71 -15.80
C LEU A 80 -1.95 6.86 -16.63
N GLN A 81 -0.81 6.43 -16.09
CA GLN A 81 0.48 6.49 -16.78
C GLN A 81 0.68 5.31 -17.73
N CYS A 82 0.18 4.12 -17.38
CA CYS A 82 0.38 2.91 -18.17
C CYS A 82 -0.78 2.63 -19.14
N SER A 83 -1.99 3.17 -18.94
CA SER A 83 -3.17 2.88 -19.77
C SER A 83 -2.97 3.23 -21.26
N HIS A 84 -2.16 4.24 -21.54
CA HIS A 84 -1.87 4.69 -22.90
C HIS A 84 -0.77 3.87 -23.59
N TYR A 85 0.04 3.16 -22.82
CA TYR A 85 1.01 2.21 -23.35
C TYR A 85 0.29 0.89 -23.53
N GLY A 86 0.00 0.54 -24.78
CA GLY A 86 -0.62 -0.74 -25.12
C GLY A 86 0.12 -1.95 -24.49
N PRO A 87 -0.48 -3.14 -24.50
CA PRO A 87 -0.11 -4.28 -23.64
C PRO A 87 1.24 -4.96 -23.96
N GLY A 88 2.27 -4.23 -24.42
CA GLY A 88 3.44 -4.84 -25.06
C GLY A 88 4.76 -4.07 -25.00
N LEU A 89 5.07 -3.25 -23.99
CA LEU A 89 6.44 -2.75 -23.82
C LEU A 89 6.88 -2.71 -22.35
N GLY A 90 7.87 -3.57 -22.06
CA GLY A 90 8.64 -3.64 -20.82
C GLY A 90 8.33 -4.87 -20.00
#